data_AF-A0A817ZWM6-F1
#
_entry.id   AF-A0A817ZWM6-F1
#
_cell.length_a   1.000
_cell.length_b   1.000
_cell.length_c   1.000
_cell.angle_alpha   90.00
_cell.angle_beta   90.00
_cell.angle_gamma   90.00
#
_symmetry.space_group_name_H-M   'P 1'
#
loop_
_entity.id
_entity.type
_entity.pdbx_description
1 polymer ?
#
loop_
_entity_poly.entity_id
_entity_poly.type
_entity_poly.pdbx_seq_one_letter_code
_entity_poly.pdbx_strand_id
1 'polypeptide(L)'
;MLLSFTLLILYAYGKVTVYGARWTSEQANAWYSDQSWYFGANFVPSSSVNEIDMWQTFDILTMERELKWASEINMNIMRVFLHVLFYQQDPRTFYKKMDDFLTIADRFRIKIMFVLFDECWRPDPQLGPQPEPIPGQHNSQWVRCPGQAWLMDTSKWPLLKQ
;
A
#
# COMPACT_ATOMS: atom_id res chain seq x y z
N MET A 1 -28.38 3.41 60.63
CA MET A 1 -28.38 2.51 59.47
C MET A 1 -27.88 3.29 58.26
N LEU A 2 -26.56 3.37 58.06
CA LEU A 2 -25.96 4.03 56.90
C LEU A 2 -25.07 2.98 56.23
N LEU A 3 -25.55 2.47 55.11
CA LEU A 3 -24.93 1.42 54.32
C LEU A 3 -23.77 2.01 53.50
N SER A 4 -22.63 1.34 53.65
CA SER A 4 -21.39 1.52 52.91
C SER A 4 -21.60 1.23 51.42
N PHE A 5 -21.04 2.06 50.54
CA PHE A 5 -20.83 1.73 49.13
C PHE A 5 -19.39 2.11 48.74
N THR A 6 -18.47 1.19 48.96
CA THR A 6 -17.13 1.26 48.39
C THR A 6 -17.16 0.61 47.01
N LEU A 7 -17.11 1.42 45.95
CA LEU A 7 -17.04 0.96 44.57
C LEU A 7 -15.62 0.45 44.29
N LEU A 8 -15.43 -0.87 44.24
CA LEU A 8 -14.19 -1.50 43.79
C LEU A 8 -14.12 -1.45 42.26
N ILE A 9 -13.33 -0.52 41.72
CA ILE A 9 -12.98 -0.49 40.30
C ILE A 9 -11.88 -1.53 40.07
N LEU A 10 -12.24 -2.69 39.52
CA LEU A 10 -11.30 -3.67 39.00
C LEU A 10 -10.63 -3.12 37.74
N TYR A 11 -9.38 -2.70 37.88
CA TYR A 11 -8.52 -2.36 36.75
C TYR A 11 -8.09 -3.66 36.06
N ALA A 12 -8.83 -4.08 35.04
CA ALA A 12 -8.42 -5.21 34.21
C ALA A 12 -7.20 -4.78 33.36
N TYR A 13 -6.01 -5.20 33.77
CA TYR A 13 -4.83 -5.15 32.91
C TYR A 13 -5.03 -6.14 31.75
N GLY A 14 -5.56 -5.66 30.64
CA GLY A 14 -5.51 -6.40 29.38
C GLY A 14 -4.05 -6.58 28.97
N LYS A 15 -3.55 -7.81 28.95
CA LYS A 15 -2.29 -8.13 28.26
C LYS A 15 -2.50 -7.83 26.79
N VAL A 16 -1.77 -6.84 26.27
CA VAL A 16 -1.62 -6.67 24.83
C VAL A 16 -0.79 -7.84 24.33
N THR A 17 -1.44 -8.79 23.67
CA THR A 17 -0.74 -9.87 22.97
C THR A 17 -0.13 -9.27 21.71
N VAL A 18 1.18 -9.04 21.72
CA VAL A 18 1.92 -8.69 20.51
C VAL A 18 1.94 -9.94 19.62
N TYR A 19 1.24 -9.89 18.50
CA TYR A 19 1.28 -10.97 17.50
C TYR A 19 2.66 -10.97 16.83
N GLY A 20 3.46 -11.99 17.14
CA GLY A 20 4.78 -12.27 16.56
C GLY A 20 5.92 -11.50 17.21
N ALA A 21 6.77 -12.19 17.98
CA ALA A 21 8.06 -11.63 18.38
C ALA A 21 8.89 -11.30 17.12
N ARG A 22 9.66 -10.20 17.16
CA ARG A 22 10.61 -9.87 16.09
C ARG A 22 11.49 -11.08 15.81
N TRP A 23 11.61 -11.48 14.55
CA TRP A 23 12.47 -12.58 14.14
C TRP A 23 13.91 -12.34 14.55
N THR A 24 14.60 -13.41 14.97
CA THR A 24 16.05 -13.38 15.09
C THR A 24 16.69 -13.27 13.70
N SER A 25 17.96 -12.89 13.65
CA SER A 25 18.72 -12.83 12.40
C SER A 25 18.74 -14.20 11.70
N GLU A 26 18.81 -15.30 12.46
CA GLU A 26 18.82 -16.66 11.93
C GLU A 26 17.48 -17.00 11.26
N GLN A 27 16.36 -16.65 11.87
CA GLN A 27 15.03 -16.88 11.30
C GLN A 27 14.83 -16.09 10.00
N ALA A 28 15.26 -14.81 9.98
CA ALA A 28 15.20 -13.97 8.79
C ALA A 28 16.08 -14.51 7.65
N ASN A 29 17.31 -14.93 7.97
CA ASN A 29 18.23 -15.50 6.98
C ASN A 29 17.74 -16.83 6.43
N ALA A 30 17.19 -17.72 7.28
CA ALA A 30 16.61 -18.99 6.84
C ALA A 30 15.41 -18.79 5.91
N TRP A 31 14.53 -17.83 6.22
CA TRP A 31 13.43 -17.48 5.32
C TRP A 31 13.92 -16.91 3.98
N TYR A 32 14.95 -16.05 4.03
CA TYR A 32 15.52 -15.42 2.83
C TYR A 32 16.23 -16.43 1.93
N SER A 33 16.91 -17.45 2.50
CA SER A 33 17.56 -18.51 1.71
C SER A 33 16.59 -19.35 0.89
N ASP A 34 15.31 -19.39 1.28
CA ASP A 34 14.26 -20.11 0.56
C ASP A 34 13.63 -19.27 -0.57
N GLN A 35 14.04 -18.00 -0.72
CA GLN A 35 13.52 -17.13 -1.79
C GLN A 35 14.38 -17.24 -3.06
N SER A 36 13.71 -17.23 -4.21
CA SER A 36 14.37 -17.01 -5.50
C SER A 36 14.94 -15.60 -5.60
N TRP A 37 15.92 -15.38 -6.49
CA TRP A 37 16.35 -14.03 -6.85
C TRP A 37 15.16 -13.19 -7.33
N TYR A 38 14.96 -12.01 -6.73
CA TYR A 38 13.89 -11.10 -7.13
C TYR A 38 14.37 -10.15 -8.24
N PHE A 39 13.65 -10.17 -9.36
CA PHE A 39 13.88 -9.27 -10.49
C PHE A 39 12.54 -8.63 -10.88
N GLY A 40 12.50 -7.30 -10.92
CA GLY A 40 11.23 -6.59 -11.01
C GLY A 40 11.37 -5.08 -11.18
N ALA A 41 10.25 -4.38 -11.10
CA ALA A 41 10.17 -2.94 -11.26
C ALA A 41 9.17 -2.29 -10.29
N ASN A 42 9.22 -0.97 -10.19
CA ASN A 42 8.07 -0.19 -9.73
C ASN A 42 7.02 -0.23 -10.84
N PHE A 43 5.78 -0.61 -10.50
CA PHE A 43 4.72 -0.83 -11.46
C PHE A 43 3.63 0.22 -11.32
N VAL A 44 3.38 0.92 -12.43
CA VAL A 44 2.18 1.69 -12.75
C VAL A 44 1.89 1.39 -14.22
N PRO A 45 0.63 1.11 -14.60
CA PRO A 45 0.32 0.75 -15.97
C PRO A 45 0.65 1.90 -16.92
N SER A 46 0.96 1.59 -18.19
CA SER A 46 1.29 2.62 -19.18
C SER A 46 0.16 3.63 -19.45
N SER A 47 -1.06 3.32 -19.03
CA SER A 47 -2.25 4.19 -19.11
C SER A 47 -2.39 5.14 -17.92
N SER A 48 -1.46 5.15 -16.96
CA SER A 48 -1.58 5.93 -15.73
C SER A 48 -0.34 6.79 -15.45
N VAL A 49 -0.58 8.03 -15.04
CA VAL A 49 0.50 8.99 -14.74
C VAL A 49 1.04 8.88 -13.31
N ASN A 50 0.26 8.30 -12.40
CA ASN A 50 0.59 8.07 -10.99
C ASN A 50 -0.31 6.96 -10.40
N GLU A 51 -0.13 6.66 -9.11
CA GLU A 51 -0.91 5.67 -8.39
C GLU A 51 -2.40 6.04 -8.24
N ILE A 52 -2.74 7.33 -8.16
CA ILE A 52 -4.14 7.76 -8.08
C ILE A 52 -4.87 7.42 -9.39
N ASP A 53 -4.25 7.72 -10.52
CA ASP A 53 -4.81 7.39 -11.84
C ASP A 53 -5.02 5.88 -12.00
N MET A 54 -3.99 5.10 -11.63
CA MET A 54 -4.04 3.63 -11.67
C MET A 54 -5.20 3.07 -10.86
N TRP A 55 -5.36 3.47 -9.60
CA TRP A 55 -6.39 2.91 -8.72
C TRP A 55 -7.79 3.42 -9.01
N GLN A 56 -7.94 4.64 -9.56
CA GLN A 56 -9.25 5.15 -10.02
C GLN A 56 -9.73 4.42 -11.26
N THR A 57 -8.92 4.48 -12.32
CA THR A 57 -9.24 3.92 -13.64
C THR A 57 -9.30 2.40 -13.58
N PHE A 58 -8.37 1.78 -12.83
CA PHE A 58 -8.31 0.35 -12.58
C PHE A 58 -8.47 -0.48 -13.85
N ASP A 59 -7.72 -0.11 -14.90
CA ASP A 59 -7.74 -0.76 -16.20
C ASP A 59 -7.10 -2.16 -16.14
N ILE A 60 -7.93 -3.15 -15.80
CA ILE A 60 -7.55 -4.55 -15.66
C ILE A 60 -6.90 -5.10 -16.93
N LEU A 61 -7.39 -4.72 -18.11
CA LEU A 61 -6.89 -5.25 -19.38
C LEU A 61 -5.45 -4.79 -19.63
N THR A 62 -5.15 -3.53 -19.36
CA THR A 62 -3.79 -3.00 -19.46
C THR A 62 -2.87 -3.60 -18.40
N MET A 63 -3.31 -3.67 -17.13
CA MET A 63 -2.52 -4.26 -16.06
C MET A 63 -2.19 -5.74 -16.32
N GLU A 64 -3.17 -6.53 -16.77
CA GLU A 64 -2.98 -7.94 -17.12
C GLU A 64 -1.98 -8.11 -18.28
N ARG A 65 -2.13 -7.31 -19.34
CA ARG A 65 -1.21 -7.34 -20.48
C ARG A 65 0.23 -7.03 -20.06
N GLU A 66 0.43 -6.02 -19.22
CA GLU A 66 1.76 -5.57 -18.83
C GLU A 66 2.42 -6.49 -17.80
N LEU A 67 1.64 -7.06 -16.87
CA LEU A 67 2.13 -8.11 -15.98
C LEU A 67 2.50 -9.38 -16.76
N LYS A 68 1.76 -9.72 -17.83
CA LYS A 68 2.14 -10.80 -18.74
C LYS A 68 3.49 -10.52 -19.42
N TRP A 69 3.68 -9.32 -19.99
CA TRP A 69 4.97 -8.95 -20.60
C TRP A 69 6.13 -9.00 -19.62
N ALA A 70 5.93 -8.53 -18.38
CA ALA A 70 6.94 -8.61 -17.34
C ALA A 70 7.34 -10.06 -17.02
N SER A 71 6.35 -10.96 -16.93
CA SER A 71 6.59 -12.38 -16.70
C SER A 71 7.34 -13.04 -17.88
N GLU A 72 7.04 -12.66 -19.12
CA GLU A 72 7.73 -13.16 -20.33
C GLU A 72 9.22 -12.81 -20.36
N ILE A 73 9.64 -11.73 -19.68
CA ILE A 73 11.06 -11.35 -19.51
C ILE A 73 11.64 -11.80 -18.15
N ASN A 74 10.98 -12.74 -17.48
CA ASN A 74 11.37 -13.34 -16.21
C ASN A 74 11.37 -12.40 -14.98
N MET A 75 10.64 -11.27 -15.03
CA MET A 75 10.35 -10.53 -13.81
C MET A 75 9.38 -11.34 -12.93
N ASN A 76 9.63 -11.34 -11.62
CA ASN A 76 8.89 -12.15 -10.64
C ASN A 76 8.41 -11.35 -9.43
N ILE A 77 8.66 -10.04 -9.40
CA ILE A 77 8.15 -9.14 -8.37
C ILE A 77 7.80 -7.77 -8.95
N MET A 78 6.78 -7.12 -8.41
CA MET A 78 6.45 -5.73 -8.71
C MET A 78 6.23 -4.94 -7.43
N ARG A 79 6.79 -3.74 -7.38
CA ARG A 79 6.55 -2.77 -6.31
C ARG A 79 5.41 -1.84 -6.72
N VAL A 80 4.30 -1.88 -5.98
CA VAL A 80 3.04 -1.21 -6.36
C VAL A 80 2.62 -0.27 -5.26
N PHE A 81 2.36 0.99 -5.62
CA PHE A 81 2.08 2.04 -4.64
C PHE A 81 0.58 2.13 -4.37
N LEU A 82 0.22 2.21 -3.09
CA LEU A 82 -1.13 2.46 -2.62
C LEU A 82 -1.27 3.95 -2.29
N HIS A 83 -2.51 4.44 -2.28
CA HIS A 83 -2.79 5.81 -1.85
C HIS A 83 -3.85 5.84 -0.75
N VAL A 84 -3.55 6.50 0.37
CA VAL A 84 -4.44 6.58 1.54
C VAL A 84 -5.81 7.18 1.21
N LEU A 85 -5.90 8.03 0.19
CA LEU A 85 -7.17 8.63 -0.23
C LEU A 85 -8.21 7.59 -0.66
N PHE A 86 -7.82 6.47 -1.29
CA PHE A 86 -8.78 5.40 -1.63
C PHE A 86 -9.29 4.67 -0.41
N TYR A 87 -8.39 4.40 0.53
CA TYR A 87 -8.77 3.80 1.81
C TYR A 87 -9.76 4.72 2.54
N GLN A 88 -9.52 6.02 2.58
CA GLN A 88 -10.40 6.99 3.25
C GLN A 88 -11.75 7.16 2.53
N GLN A 89 -11.78 7.00 1.20
CA GLN A 89 -13.01 7.10 0.41
C GLN A 89 -13.91 5.87 0.58
N ASP A 90 -13.36 4.67 0.36
CA ASP A 90 -14.06 3.40 0.50
C ASP A 90 -13.06 2.25 0.72
N PRO A 91 -12.78 1.88 1.99
CA PRO A 91 -11.83 0.81 2.29
C PRO A 91 -12.23 -0.53 1.66
N ARG A 92 -13.54 -0.84 1.59
CA ARG A 92 -14.01 -2.14 1.12
C ARG A 92 -13.76 -2.30 -0.36
N THR A 93 -14.12 -1.28 -1.14
CA THR A 93 -13.86 -1.27 -2.58
C THR A 93 -12.36 -1.26 -2.87
N PHE A 94 -11.57 -0.52 -2.08
CA PHE A 94 -10.12 -0.49 -2.25
C PHE A 94 -9.47 -1.85 -1.99
N TYR A 95 -9.82 -2.52 -0.89
CA TYR A 95 -9.34 -3.88 -0.61
C TYR A 95 -9.74 -4.86 -1.71
N LYS A 96 -10.99 -4.78 -2.20
CA LYS A 96 -11.41 -5.63 -3.32
C LYS A 96 -10.55 -5.43 -4.58
N LYS A 97 -10.22 -4.16 -4.93
CA LYS A 97 -9.31 -3.86 -6.04
C LYS A 97 -7.90 -4.41 -5.79
N MET A 98 -7.40 -4.34 -4.56
CA MET A 98 -6.12 -4.94 -4.20
C MET A 98 -6.15 -6.47 -4.39
N ASP A 99 -7.21 -7.14 -3.94
CA ASP A 99 -7.39 -8.59 -4.11
C ASP A 99 -7.50 -8.99 -5.59
N ASP A 100 -8.24 -8.23 -6.40
CA ASP A 100 -8.35 -8.45 -7.84
C ASP A 100 -6.96 -8.29 -8.51
N PHE A 101 -6.20 -7.25 -8.14
CA PHE A 101 -4.85 -7.02 -8.65
C PHE A 101 -3.88 -8.15 -8.25
N LEU A 102 -3.91 -8.60 -6.99
CA LEU A 102 -3.13 -9.74 -6.51
C LEU A 102 -3.49 -11.02 -7.28
N THR A 103 -4.77 -11.25 -7.54
CA THR A 103 -5.24 -12.40 -8.34
C THR A 103 -4.69 -12.35 -9.76
N ILE A 104 -4.63 -11.17 -10.39
CA ILE A 104 -4.03 -11.01 -11.72
C ILE A 104 -2.53 -11.31 -11.68
N ALA A 105 -1.80 -10.75 -10.72
CA ALA A 105 -0.35 -10.94 -10.59
C ALA A 105 0.02 -12.41 -10.33
N ASP A 106 -0.76 -13.12 -9.51
CA ASP A 106 -0.55 -14.54 -9.20
C ASP A 106 -0.65 -15.44 -10.45
N ARG A 107 -1.57 -15.14 -11.38
CA ARG A 107 -1.67 -15.85 -12.67
C ARG A 107 -0.36 -15.82 -13.48
N PHE A 108 0.45 -14.76 -13.31
CA PHE A 108 1.74 -14.59 -13.97
C PHE A 108 2.94 -14.90 -13.06
N ARG A 109 2.69 -15.44 -11.86
CA ARG A 109 3.70 -15.76 -10.83
C ARG A 109 4.53 -14.54 -10.42
N ILE A 110 3.91 -13.37 -10.41
CA ILE A 110 4.55 -12.12 -9.99
C ILE A 110 4.13 -11.83 -8.55
N LYS A 111 5.11 -11.74 -7.64
CA LYS A 111 4.89 -11.28 -6.26
C LYS A 111 4.63 -9.78 -6.25
N ILE A 112 3.77 -9.32 -5.34
CA ILE A 112 3.50 -7.89 -5.17
C ILE A 112 4.08 -7.41 -3.85
N MET A 113 4.88 -6.34 -3.92
CA MET A 113 5.33 -5.56 -2.78
C MET A 113 4.54 -4.27 -2.75
N PHE A 114 3.51 -4.21 -1.91
CA PHE A 114 2.77 -2.96 -1.73
C PHE A 114 3.60 -1.92 -0.97
N VAL A 115 3.49 -0.68 -1.42
CA VAL A 115 4.05 0.50 -0.77
C VAL A 115 2.89 1.29 -0.19
N LEU A 116 2.83 1.38 1.14
CA LEU A 116 1.73 2.06 1.82
C LEU A 116 1.84 3.59 1.71
N PHE A 117 3.06 4.11 1.82
CA PHE A 117 3.36 5.54 1.86
C PHE A 117 4.59 5.87 1.00
N ASP A 118 4.58 7.04 0.37
CA ASP A 118 5.63 7.60 -0.48
C ASP A 118 5.57 9.13 -0.45
N GLU A 119 6.65 9.81 -0.06
CA GLU A 119 6.68 11.28 0.06
C GLU A 119 7.37 12.01 -1.11
N CYS A 120 7.51 11.35 -2.25
CA CYS A 120 8.17 11.91 -3.43
C CYS A 120 7.31 12.90 -4.23
N TRP A 121 7.97 13.82 -4.95
CA TRP A 121 7.36 14.70 -5.97
C TRP A 121 6.26 15.66 -5.45
N ARG A 122 5.05 15.62 -6.03
CA ARG A 122 4.02 16.65 -5.85
C ARG A 122 3.29 16.51 -4.51
N PRO A 123 3.20 17.58 -3.70
CA PRO A 123 2.73 17.48 -2.32
C PRO A 123 1.22 17.32 -2.12
N ASP A 124 0.41 17.67 -3.12
CA ASP A 124 -1.03 17.84 -2.97
C ASP A 124 -1.81 16.82 -3.83
N PRO A 125 -1.88 15.54 -3.42
CA PRO A 125 -2.65 14.52 -4.12
C PRO A 125 -4.13 14.86 -4.12
N GLN A 126 -4.81 14.60 -5.24
CA GLN A 126 -6.25 14.80 -5.39
C GLN A 126 -6.87 13.63 -6.14
N LEU A 127 -8.04 13.18 -5.69
CA LEU A 127 -8.89 12.28 -6.49
C LEU A 127 -9.49 13.03 -7.68
N GLY A 128 -9.93 12.29 -8.70
CA GLY A 128 -10.45 12.81 -9.96
C GLY A 128 -9.41 12.77 -11.09
N PRO A 129 -9.70 13.43 -12.23
CA PRO A 129 -8.79 13.47 -13.38
C PRO A 129 -7.40 13.97 -12.97
N GLN A 130 -6.37 13.23 -13.38
CA GLN A 130 -4.98 13.60 -13.12
C GLN A 130 -4.44 14.48 -14.26
N PRO A 131 -3.46 15.36 -14.00
CA PRO A 131 -2.88 16.18 -15.06
C PRO A 131 -2.14 15.34 -16.10
N GLU A 132 -2.11 15.82 -17.34
CA GLU A 132 -1.34 15.18 -18.42
C GLU A 132 0.16 15.09 -18.09
N PRO A 133 0.85 14.02 -18.52
CA PRO A 133 2.29 13.88 -18.30
C PRO A 133 3.07 15.00 -19.01
N ILE A 134 4.15 15.47 -18.39
CA ILE A 134 5.03 16.50 -18.98
C ILE A 134 6.11 15.79 -19.81
N PRO A 135 6.17 16.03 -21.14
CA PRO A 135 7.16 15.38 -22.00
C PRO A 135 8.60 15.64 -21.55
N GLY A 136 9.43 14.58 -21.54
CA GLY A 136 10.84 14.66 -21.16
C GLY A 136 11.11 14.74 -19.65
N GLN A 137 10.06 14.73 -18.81
CA GLN A 137 10.22 14.78 -17.36
C GLN A 137 9.79 13.47 -16.70
N HIS A 138 10.76 12.80 -16.07
CA HIS A 138 10.52 11.58 -15.30
C HIS A 138 9.57 11.86 -14.12
N ASN A 139 8.58 10.98 -13.90
CA ASN A 139 7.59 11.06 -12.83
C ASN A 139 6.90 12.43 -12.71
N SER A 140 6.65 13.08 -13.85
CA SER A 140 6.17 14.47 -13.93
C SER A 140 4.87 14.77 -13.17
N GLN A 141 4.05 13.76 -12.91
CA GLN A 141 2.77 13.86 -12.21
C GLN A 141 2.66 12.93 -11.01
N TRP A 142 3.78 12.37 -10.53
CA TRP A 142 3.78 11.58 -9.30
C TRP A 142 3.44 12.45 -8.09
N VAL A 143 2.71 11.87 -7.14
CA VAL A 143 2.17 12.56 -5.96
C VAL A 143 2.58 11.86 -4.68
N ARG A 144 2.46 12.56 -3.55
CA ARG A 144 2.78 12.01 -2.22
C ARG A 144 1.61 11.27 -1.61
N CYS A 145 1.89 10.14 -0.97
CA CYS A 145 1.01 9.41 -0.06
C CYS A 145 1.62 9.33 1.37
N PRO A 146 1.01 9.93 2.40
CA PRO A 146 -0.07 10.91 2.30
C PRO A 146 0.42 12.25 1.72
N GLY A 147 -0.51 13.13 1.34
CA GLY A 147 -0.17 14.49 0.94
C GLY A 147 0.53 15.28 2.05
N GLN A 148 1.27 16.33 1.66
CA GLN A 148 2.09 17.12 2.59
C GLN A 148 1.29 17.69 3.76
N ALA A 149 0.05 18.12 3.53
CA ALA A 149 -0.81 18.64 4.60
C ALA A 149 -1.08 17.59 5.70
N TRP A 150 -1.23 16.32 5.35
CA TRP A 150 -1.46 15.23 6.31
C TRP A 150 -0.16 14.76 6.95
N LEU A 151 0.91 14.71 6.18
CA LEU A 151 2.23 14.35 6.68
C LEU A 151 2.69 15.32 7.79
N MET A 152 2.49 16.63 7.58
CA MET A 152 2.92 17.69 8.50
C MET A 152 1.96 17.89 9.68
N ASP A 153 0.75 17.34 9.63
CA ASP A 153 -0.24 17.43 10.71
C ASP A 153 -0.26 16.13 11.51
N THR A 154 0.48 16.12 12.63
CA THR A 154 0.56 14.95 13.53
C THR A 154 -0.79 14.53 14.10
N SER A 155 -1.80 15.41 14.13
CA SER A 155 -3.16 15.05 14.55
C SER A 155 -3.85 14.08 13.57
N LYS A 156 -3.36 13.98 12.33
CA LYS A 156 -3.86 13.07 11.29
C LYS A 156 -3.22 11.69 11.33
N TRP A 157 -2.09 11.52 12.01
CA TRP A 157 -1.36 10.25 12.03
C TRP A 157 -2.16 9.04 12.54
N PRO A 158 -3.12 9.18 13.49
CA PRO A 158 -4.00 8.07 13.86
C PRO A 158 -4.79 7.47 12.69
N LEU A 159 -5.05 8.25 11.62
CA LEU A 159 -5.72 7.75 10.40
C LEU A 159 -4.81 6.86 9.55
N LEU A 160 -3.49 7.01 9.67
CA LEU A 160 -2.48 6.26 8.92
C LEU A 160 -2.09 4.93 9.60
N LYS A 161 -2.57 4.70 10.83
CA LYS A 161 -2.28 3.50 11.63
C LYS A 161 -3.38 2.43 11.57
N GLN A 162 -4.44 2.70 10.81
CA GLN A 162 -5.58 1.81 10.60
C GLN A 162 -5.25 0.74 9.56
#